data_AF-A0A430EN54-F1
#
_entry.id   AF-A0A430EN54-F1
#
_cell.length_a   1.000
_cell.length_b   1.000
_cell.length_c   1.000
_cell.angle_alpha   90.00
_cell.angle_beta   90.00
_cell.angle_gamma   90.00
#
_symmetry.space_group_name_H-M   'P 1'
#
loop_
_entity.id
_entity.type
_entity.pdbx_description
1 polymer ?
#
loop_
_entity_poly.entity_id
_entity_poly.type
_entity_poly.pdbx_seq_one_letter_code
_entity_poly.pdbx_strand_id
1 'polypeptide(L)'
;MTATTRPQGPRGPSLLASIHDVGPRSEGAVDQLSELFLRHIGAPRYAMLVVPDHWGSAPLVPGSPFATRLRGWADSGIEMFLHGWFHKDVSEHASAGARFKARHMTAGEGEFLGLDYATARDRMARGRALVEDIIGRPVTGFIAPAWLYGDGAREALRDLDFALAEDHFRVWAPQQQDRVLAKGPVITWASRSKSRIASSLAVAALARTLLPRRPAMRLGVHPGDITVPALLTSIDKTLGALTKGGRFGQYRELLETH
;
A
#
# COMPACT_ATOMS: atom_id res chain seq x y z
N MET A 1 44.38 8.79 -0.47
CA MET A 1 43.60 7.63 -0.96
C MET A 1 42.53 7.32 0.06
N THR A 2 41.30 7.71 -0.19
CA THR A 2 40.13 7.27 0.58
C THR A 2 39.03 7.05 -0.44
N ALA A 3 38.92 5.81 -0.90
CA ALA A 3 37.78 5.37 -1.69
C ALA A 3 36.59 5.28 -0.73
N THR A 4 35.73 6.30 -0.75
CA THR A 4 34.42 6.23 -0.11
C THR A 4 33.56 5.31 -0.95
N THR A 5 33.49 4.05 -0.55
CA THR A 5 32.56 3.08 -1.13
C THR A 5 31.13 3.56 -0.84
N ARG A 6 30.44 4.07 -1.88
CA ARG A 6 29.00 4.33 -1.81
C ARG A 6 28.29 3.00 -1.47
N PRO A 7 27.31 2.97 -0.54
CA PRO A 7 26.49 1.79 -0.37
C PRO A 7 25.73 1.57 -1.69
N GLN A 8 26.06 0.48 -2.38
CA GLN A 8 25.29 0.06 -3.54
C GLN A 8 23.98 -0.50 -3.02
N GLY A 9 22.89 0.23 -3.24
CA GLY A 9 21.56 -0.33 -3.07
C GLY A 9 21.41 -1.62 -3.90
N PRO A 10 20.44 -2.46 -3.53
CA PRO A 10 20.52 -3.90 -3.73
C PRO A 10 20.38 -4.30 -5.20
N ARG A 11 21.43 -4.91 -5.74
CA ARG A 11 21.56 -5.35 -7.14
C ARG A 11 20.92 -6.73 -7.45
N GLY A 12 19.94 -7.17 -6.66
CA GLY A 12 19.26 -8.46 -6.81
C GLY A 12 17.73 -8.33 -6.79
N PRO A 13 16.99 -9.37 -7.23
CA PRO A 13 15.53 -9.38 -7.15
C PRO A 13 15.07 -9.15 -5.71
N SER A 14 14.17 -8.19 -5.53
CA SER A 14 13.55 -7.94 -4.23
C SER A 14 12.04 -7.84 -4.36
N LEU A 15 11.35 -8.27 -3.31
CA LEU A 15 9.90 -8.17 -3.19
C LEU A 15 9.55 -7.11 -2.15
N LEU A 16 8.74 -6.14 -2.54
CA LEU A 16 8.04 -5.21 -1.67
C LEU A 16 6.64 -5.77 -1.46
N ALA A 17 6.30 -6.07 -0.22
CA ALA A 17 5.00 -6.63 0.14
C ALA A 17 4.24 -5.64 1.02
N SER A 18 2.93 -5.50 0.80
CA SER A 18 2.07 -4.61 1.58
C SER A 18 0.74 -5.26 1.94
N ILE A 19 0.28 -5.01 3.16
CA ILE A 19 -1.09 -5.26 3.60
C ILE A 19 -1.85 -3.92 3.53
N HIS A 20 -2.90 -3.89 2.72
CA HIS A 20 -3.76 -2.74 2.49
C HIS A 20 -4.90 -2.67 3.51
N ASP A 21 -5.61 -1.54 3.55
CA ASP A 21 -6.82 -1.35 4.35
C ASP A 21 -6.68 -1.67 5.85
N VAL A 22 -5.52 -1.38 6.42
CA VAL A 22 -5.20 -1.64 7.82
C VAL A 22 -5.92 -0.63 8.71
N GLY A 23 -6.79 -1.11 9.60
CA GLY A 23 -7.54 -0.26 10.53
C GLY A 23 -8.31 -1.11 11.54
N PRO A 24 -9.03 -0.48 12.50
CA PRO A 24 -9.70 -1.19 13.59
C PRO A 24 -10.66 -2.30 13.14
N ARG A 25 -11.27 -2.19 11.96
CA ARG A 25 -12.18 -3.22 11.41
C ARG A 25 -11.49 -4.46 10.85
N SER A 26 -10.21 -4.36 10.50
CA SER A 26 -9.49 -5.42 9.80
C SER A 26 -8.50 -6.18 10.67
N GLU A 27 -8.46 -5.90 11.98
CA GLU A 27 -7.45 -6.39 12.92
C GLU A 27 -7.15 -7.89 12.80
N GLY A 28 -8.15 -8.76 12.94
CA GLY A 28 -7.94 -10.22 12.86
C GLY A 28 -7.49 -10.70 11.47
N ALA A 29 -7.91 -10.02 10.40
CA ALA A 29 -7.47 -10.35 9.05
C ALA A 29 -6.04 -9.86 8.78
N VAL A 30 -5.67 -8.71 9.34
CA VAL A 30 -4.30 -8.19 9.31
C VAL A 30 -3.36 -9.15 10.03
N ASP A 31 -3.77 -9.73 11.16
CA ASP A 31 -3.00 -10.76 11.86
C ASP A 31 -2.73 -11.99 10.99
N GLN A 32 -3.78 -12.53 10.37
CA GLN A 32 -3.64 -13.71 9.52
C GLN A 32 -2.72 -13.46 8.31
N LEU A 33 -2.81 -12.28 7.69
CA LEU A 33 -1.95 -11.88 6.57
C LEU A 33 -0.52 -11.59 7.05
N SER A 34 -0.36 -10.97 8.21
CA SER A 34 0.92 -10.72 8.87
C SER A 34 1.65 -12.02 9.17
N GLU A 35 0.98 -13.01 9.75
CA GLU A 35 1.53 -14.35 9.97
C GLU A 35 1.92 -15.04 8.66
N LEU A 36 1.07 -14.94 7.62
CA LEU A 36 1.39 -15.48 6.30
C LEU A 36 2.65 -14.83 5.73
N PHE A 37 2.77 -13.51 5.81
CA PHE A 37 3.96 -12.80 5.38
C PHE A 37 5.16 -13.30 6.19
N LEU A 38 5.11 -13.27 7.52
CA LEU A 38 6.22 -13.72 8.39
C LEU A 38 6.71 -15.14 8.09
N ARG A 39 5.81 -16.08 7.72
CA ARG A 39 6.22 -17.44 7.29
C ARG A 39 7.09 -17.45 6.04
N HIS A 40 6.85 -16.56 5.09
CA HIS A 40 7.63 -16.47 3.84
C HIS A 40 8.81 -15.50 3.95
N ILE A 41 8.65 -14.39 4.70
CA ILE A 41 9.66 -13.34 4.88
C ILE A 41 10.72 -13.72 5.91
N GLY A 42 10.31 -14.40 6.98
CA GLY A 42 11.15 -14.68 8.15
C GLY A 42 11.43 -13.46 9.03
N ALA A 43 10.92 -12.28 8.67
CA ALA A 43 11.11 -11.03 9.40
C ALA A 43 9.98 -10.02 9.12
N PRO A 44 9.74 -9.04 10.00
CA PRO A 44 8.76 -7.95 9.81
C PRO A 44 9.20 -6.92 8.75
N ARG A 45 9.61 -7.39 7.56
CA ARG A 45 10.08 -6.55 6.42
C ARG A 45 9.01 -6.45 5.33
N TYR A 46 7.94 -5.74 5.63
CA TYR A 46 6.84 -5.42 4.72
C TYR A 46 6.15 -4.14 5.17
N ALA A 47 5.15 -3.68 4.41
CA ALA A 47 4.40 -2.48 4.70
C ALA A 47 2.95 -2.76 5.14
N MET A 48 2.38 -1.85 5.92
CA MET A 48 0.98 -1.76 6.27
C MET A 48 0.44 -0.39 5.87
N LEU A 49 -0.68 -0.38 5.17
CA LEU A 49 -1.31 0.82 4.61
C LEU A 49 -2.53 1.16 5.44
N VAL A 50 -2.38 2.17 6.29
CA VAL A 50 -3.29 2.51 7.38
C VAL A 50 -4.39 3.43 6.88
N VAL A 51 -5.65 3.08 7.19
CA VAL A 51 -6.83 3.91 6.93
C VAL A 51 -7.30 4.52 8.26
N PRO A 52 -7.18 5.84 8.45
CA PRO A 52 -7.56 6.55 9.68
C PRO A 52 -8.99 6.32 10.15
N ASP A 53 -9.97 6.34 9.26
CA ASP A 53 -11.38 6.14 9.64
C ASP A 53 -12.10 5.37 8.55
N HIS A 54 -11.89 4.06 8.53
CA HIS A 54 -12.35 3.23 7.41
C HIS A 54 -13.87 3.34 7.24
N TRP A 55 -14.29 3.80 6.06
CA TRP A 55 -15.66 4.18 5.65
C TRP A 55 -16.42 5.14 6.59
N GLY A 56 -15.71 5.88 7.45
CA GLY A 56 -16.34 6.80 8.39
C GLY A 56 -17.04 6.11 9.57
N SER A 57 -16.70 4.86 9.86
CA SER A 57 -17.37 4.06 10.89
C SER A 57 -16.40 3.27 11.76
N ALA A 58 -15.09 3.54 11.64
CA ALA A 58 -14.05 2.76 12.27
C ALA A 58 -12.84 3.63 12.57
N PRO A 59 -13.00 4.67 13.42
CA PRO A 59 -11.96 5.63 13.67
C PRO A 59 -10.79 4.98 14.41
N LEU A 60 -9.59 5.26 13.93
CA LEU A 60 -8.34 5.03 14.63
C LEU A 60 -8.22 6.08 15.74
N VAL A 61 -8.31 5.62 17.00
CA VAL A 61 -8.28 6.50 18.18
C VAL A 61 -6.94 6.32 18.92
N PRO A 62 -6.16 7.39 19.17
CA PRO A 62 -4.95 7.32 19.99
C PRO A 62 -5.24 6.71 21.37
N GLY A 63 -4.33 5.86 21.86
CA GLY A 63 -4.50 5.14 23.13
C GLY A 63 -5.49 3.97 23.12
N SER A 64 -6.18 3.72 21.99
CA SER A 64 -7.00 2.51 21.83
C SER A 64 -6.15 1.24 21.74
N PRO A 65 -6.73 0.04 21.98
CA PRO A 65 -6.03 -1.23 21.76
C PRO A 65 -5.42 -1.35 20.36
N PHE A 66 -6.18 -1.00 19.31
CA PHE A 66 -5.68 -1.05 17.94
C PHE A 66 -4.51 -0.07 17.69
N ALA A 67 -4.54 1.14 18.29
CA ALA A 67 -3.42 2.07 18.19
C ALA A 67 -2.14 1.51 18.85
N THR A 68 -2.27 0.83 19.99
CA THR A 68 -1.16 0.10 20.62
C THR A 68 -0.60 -0.99 19.71
N ARG A 69 -1.47 -1.76 19.04
CA ARG A 69 -1.04 -2.77 18.06
C ARG A 69 -0.33 -2.16 16.87
N LEU A 70 -0.86 -1.05 16.33
CA LEU A 70 -0.27 -0.32 15.21
C LEU A 70 1.15 0.16 15.53
N ARG A 71 1.34 0.73 16.74
CA ARG A 71 2.67 1.09 17.25
C ARG A 71 3.57 -0.15 17.36
N GLY A 72 3.08 -1.26 17.92
CA GLY A 72 3.83 -2.51 18.03
C GLY A 72 4.31 -3.06 16.68
N TRP A 73 3.47 -3.04 15.65
CA TRP A 73 3.87 -3.40 14.29
C TRP A 73 4.96 -2.46 13.76
N ALA A 74 4.80 -1.15 13.93
CA ALA A 74 5.80 -0.17 13.49
C ALA A 74 7.15 -0.35 14.21
N ASP A 75 7.12 -0.57 15.53
CA ASP A 75 8.30 -0.82 16.37
C ASP A 75 9.04 -2.10 15.96
N SER A 76 8.31 -3.11 15.48
CA SER A 76 8.92 -4.35 14.95
C SER A 76 9.67 -4.16 13.63
N GLY A 77 9.47 -3.03 12.93
CA GLY A 77 10.12 -2.71 11.66
C GLY A 77 9.21 -2.74 10.43
N ILE A 78 7.90 -2.97 10.63
CA ILE A 78 6.89 -2.89 9.56
C ILE A 78 6.72 -1.43 9.17
N GLU A 79 6.74 -1.16 7.86
CA GLU A 79 6.62 0.19 7.33
C GLU A 79 5.18 0.65 7.30
N MET A 80 4.89 1.82 7.87
CA MET A 80 3.54 2.37 7.90
C MET A 80 3.35 3.40 6.79
N PHE A 81 2.38 3.18 5.92
CA PHE A 81 1.95 4.15 4.92
C PHE A 81 0.58 4.70 5.32
N LEU A 82 0.34 5.97 5.01
CA LEU A 82 -1.01 6.51 5.03
C LEU A 82 -1.76 6.02 3.78
N HIS A 83 -2.98 5.51 3.95
CA HIS A 83 -3.82 4.95 2.88
C HIS A 83 -5.16 5.66 2.73
N GLY A 84 -5.09 6.97 2.53
CA GLY A 84 -6.26 7.85 2.46
C GLY A 84 -6.77 8.29 3.83
N TRP A 85 -8.07 8.61 3.93
CA TRP A 85 -8.71 8.93 5.22
C TRP A 85 -9.88 7.98 5.47
N PHE A 86 -10.84 7.92 4.53
CA PHE A 86 -12.01 7.05 4.63
C PHE A 86 -11.89 5.74 3.84
N HIS A 87 -10.98 5.64 2.87
CA HIS A 87 -10.96 4.54 1.89
C HIS A 87 -12.32 4.39 1.17
N LYS A 88 -12.92 5.54 0.84
CA LYS A 88 -14.20 5.68 0.16
C LYS A 88 -14.17 6.91 -0.71
N ASP A 89 -14.66 6.79 -1.94
CA ASP A 89 -15.00 7.92 -2.77
C ASP A 89 -16.23 8.62 -2.19
N VAL A 90 -15.96 9.68 -1.44
CA VAL A 90 -16.96 10.58 -0.84
C VAL A 90 -17.11 11.86 -1.65
N SER A 91 -16.50 11.97 -2.85
CA SER A 91 -16.66 13.18 -3.64
C SER A 91 -18.10 13.28 -4.16
N GLU A 92 -18.81 14.30 -3.68
CA GLU A 92 -20.12 14.70 -4.20
C GLU A 92 -19.94 15.24 -5.62
N HIS A 93 -19.80 14.32 -6.59
CA HIS A 93 -19.68 14.70 -7.98
C HIS A 93 -20.99 15.37 -8.44
N ALA A 94 -20.89 16.63 -8.88
CA ALA A 94 -21.99 17.50 -9.30
C ALA A 94 -22.78 17.01 -10.54
N SER A 95 -22.49 15.82 -11.09
CA SER A 95 -23.28 15.25 -12.19
C SER A 95 -23.44 13.72 -12.07
N ALA A 96 -24.62 13.23 -12.43
CA ALA A 96 -25.00 11.82 -12.32
C ALA A 96 -24.07 10.88 -13.14
N GLY A 97 -23.51 11.35 -14.25
CA GLY A 97 -22.59 10.58 -15.10
C GLY A 97 -21.21 10.35 -14.46
N ALA A 98 -20.69 11.32 -13.73
CA ALA A 98 -19.43 11.19 -13.01
C ALA A 98 -19.55 10.24 -11.80
N ARG A 99 -20.68 10.30 -11.08
CA ARG A 99 -21.01 9.32 -10.02
C ARG A 99 -21.08 7.89 -10.55
N PHE A 100 -21.62 7.68 -11.76
CA PHE A 100 -21.69 6.35 -12.37
C PHE A 100 -20.30 5.81 -12.74
N LYS A 101 -19.45 6.64 -13.35
CA LYS A 101 -18.08 6.28 -13.74
C LYS A 101 -17.19 6.00 -12.52
N ALA A 102 -17.25 6.84 -11.48
CA ALA A 102 -16.49 6.65 -10.26
C ALA A 102 -16.91 5.37 -9.50
N ARG A 103 -18.22 5.11 -9.41
CA ARG A 103 -18.78 3.86 -8.84
C ARG A 103 -18.44 2.62 -9.67
N HIS A 104 -18.42 2.69 -11.00
CA HIS A 104 -18.17 1.50 -11.84
C HIS A 104 -16.68 1.21 -12.06
N MET A 105 -15.84 2.24 -12.16
CA MET A 105 -14.40 2.05 -12.41
C MET A 105 -13.59 1.79 -11.14
N THR A 106 -13.94 2.42 -10.01
CA THR A 106 -13.20 2.28 -8.74
C THR A 106 -13.97 1.54 -7.65
N ALA A 107 -15.18 1.05 -7.95
CA ALA A 107 -16.13 0.56 -6.96
C ALA A 107 -16.46 1.58 -5.84
N GLY A 108 -16.19 2.87 -6.07
CA GLY A 108 -16.36 3.93 -5.08
C GLY A 108 -15.28 3.94 -4.00
N GLU A 109 -14.07 3.47 -4.29
CA GLU A 109 -12.93 3.49 -3.36
C GLU A 109 -11.77 4.38 -3.85
N GLY A 110 -11.88 5.01 -5.02
CA GLY A 110 -10.89 5.98 -5.51
C GLY A 110 -10.98 7.33 -4.79
N GLU A 111 -10.84 7.35 -3.46
CA GLU A 111 -11.06 8.52 -2.59
C GLU A 111 -10.36 9.78 -3.10
N PHE A 112 -9.12 9.65 -3.59
CA PHE A 112 -8.26 10.77 -4.02
C PHE A 112 -8.26 11.00 -5.53
N LEU A 113 -9.09 10.30 -6.30
CA LEU A 113 -9.16 10.50 -7.75
C LEU A 113 -9.87 11.80 -8.12
N GLY A 114 -10.92 12.17 -7.37
CA GLY A 114 -11.78 13.32 -7.67
C GLY A 114 -11.68 14.49 -6.69
N LEU A 115 -10.79 14.44 -5.70
CA LEU A 115 -10.64 15.54 -4.73
C LEU A 115 -9.89 16.73 -5.34
N ASP A 116 -10.35 17.93 -5.00
CA ASP A 116 -9.55 19.13 -5.17
C ASP A 116 -8.32 19.12 -4.25
N TYR A 117 -7.38 20.02 -4.54
CA TYR A 117 -6.13 20.14 -3.79
C TYR A 117 -6.37 20.38 -2.30
N ALA A 118 -7.25 21.33 -1.95
CA ALA A 118 -7.48 21.71 -0.56
C ALA A 118 -8.01 20.54 0.28
N THR A 119 -8.98 19.78 -0.25
CA THR A 119 -9.55 18.62 0.42
C THR A 119 -8.57 17.46 0.50
N ALA A 120 -7.83 17.19 -0.58
CA ALA A 120 -6.81 16.15 -0.59
C ALA A 120 -5.71 16.46 0.44
N ARG A 121 -5.24 17.71 0.48
CA ARG A 121 -4.23 18.19 1.42
C ARG A 121 -4.68 18.07 2.86
N ASP A 122 -5.89 18.54 3.19
CA ASP A 122 -6.44 18.43 4.56
C ASP A 122 -6.47 16.97 5.04
N ARG A 123 -7.02 16.06 4.22
CA ARG A 123 -7.13 14.64 4.58
C ARG A 123 -5.78 13.96 4.73
N MET A 124 -4.85 14.23 3.82
CA MET A 124 -3.49 13.72 3.92
C MET A 124 -2.78 14.25 5.16
N ALA A 125 -2.88 15.56 5.44
CA ALA A 125 -2.23 16.19 6.57
C ALA A 125 -2.76 15.66 7.91
N ARG A 126 -4.09 15.61 8.09
CA ARG A 126 -4.71 15.06 9.30
C ARG A 126 -4.43 13.57 9.46
N GLY A 127 -4.52 12.80 8.36
CA GLY A 127 -4.22 11.38 8.36
C GLY A 127 -2.78 11.09 8.75
N ARG A 128 -1.84 11.84 8.18
CA ARG A 128 -0.41 11.75 8.48
C ARG A 128 -0.16 12.07 9.95
N ALA A 129 -0.65 13.21 10.44
CA ALA A 129 -0.46 13.61 11.82
C ALA A 129 -0.99 12.57 12.82
N LEU A 130 -2.19 12.03 12.59
CA LEU A 130 -2.78 10.99 13.45
C LEU A 130 -1.95 9.71 13.46
N VAL A 131 -1.55 9.21 12.29
CA VAL A 131 -0.76 7.97 12.21
C VAL A 131 0.61 8.18 12.85
N GLU A 132 1.31 9.27 12.53
CA GLU A 132 2.63 9.60 13.08
C GLU A 132 2.62 9.79 14.60
N ASP A 133 1.59 10.43 15.17
CA ASP A 133 1.39 10.53 16.63
C ASP A 133 1.28 9.13 17.28
N ILE A 134 0.49 8.25 16.66
CA ILE A 134 0.31 6.89 17.18
C ILE A 134 1.59 6.08 17.08
N ILE A 135 2.32 6.12 15.96
CA ILE A 135 3.51 5.27 15.77
C ILE A 135 4.81 5.91 16.27
N GLY A 136 4.79 7.18 16.65
CA GLY A 136 5.93 7.93 17.18
C GLY A 136 7.05 8.18 16.16
N ARG A 137 6.76 8.08 14.85
CA ARG A 137 7.74 8.23 13.76
C ARG A 137 7.04 8.65 12.47
N PRO A 138 7.78 9.21 11.48
CA PRO A 138 7.20 9.53 10.18
C PRO A 138 6.61 8.32 9.48
N VAL A 139 5.51 8.52 8.75
CA VAL A 139 5.02 7.51 7.79
C VAL A 139 6.03 7.36 6.66
N THR A 140 6.16 6.14 6.14
CA THR A 140 7.06 5.83 5.01
C THR A 140 6.64 6.54 3.73
N GLY A 141 5.34 6.81 3.57
CA GLY A 141 4.79 7.50 2.42
C GLY A 141 3.26 7.52 2.43
N PHE A 142 2.68 7.85 1.28
CA PHE A 142 1.24 7.85 1.07
C PHE A 142 0.89 7.00 -0.16
N ILE A 143 -0.09 6.13 -0.01
CA ILE A 143 -0.65 5.37 -1.14
C ILE A 143 -2.13 5.70 -1.21
N ALA A 144 -2.63 6.24 -2.32
CA ALA A 144 -4.06 6.51 -2.45
C ALA A 144 -4.87 5.20 -2.48
N PRO A 145 -6.06 5.17 -1.85
CA PRO A 145 -7.06 4.12 -2.07
C PRO A 145 -7.27 3.81 -3.56
N ALA A 146 -7.37 2.52 -3.87
CA ALA A 146 -7.39 1.99 -5.24
C ALA A 146 -6.19 2.39 -6.13
N TRP A 147 -5.07 2.87 -5.57
CA TRP A 147 -3.89 3.35 -6.29
C TRP A 147 -4.17 4.50 -7.29
N LEU A 148 -5.20 5.31 -7.02
CA LEU A 148 -5.68 6.34 -7.94
C LEU A 148 -5.52 7.75 -7.36
N TYR A 149 -4.92 8.63 -8.17
CA TYR A 149 -4.59 10.01 -7.80
C TYR A 149 -5.09 10.97 -8.88
N GLY A 150 -5.92 11.93 -8.49
CA GLY A 150 -6.26 13.11 -9.29
C GLY A 150 -5.18 14.20 -9.17
N ASP A 151 -5.36 15.29 -9.91
CA ASP A 151 -4.37 16.38 -9.95
C ASP A 151 -4.19 17.06 -8.59
N GLY A 152 -5.31 17.35 -7.89
CA GLY A 152 -5.26 17.91 -6.53
C GLY A 152 -4.54 17.01 -5.53
N ALA A 153 -4.71 15.69 -5.65
CA ALA A 153 -3.99 14.73 -4.81
C ALA A 153 -2.49 14.67 -5.11
N ARG A 154 -2.08 14.79 -6.39
CA ARG A 154 -0.65 14.84 -6.78
C ARG A 154 0.01 16.13 -6.32
N GLU A 155 -0.70 17.25 -6.37
CA GLU A 155 -0.22 18.52 -5.85
C GLU A 155 -0.06 18.47 -4.32
N ALA A 156 -1.08 17.97 -3.60
CA ALA A 156 -1.04 17.79 -2.16
C ALA A 156 0.09 16.85 -1.71
N LEU A 157 0.34 15.77 -2.46
CA LEU A 157 1.45 14.84 -2.22
C LEU A 157 2.82 15.54 -2.19
N ARG A 158 3.04 16.48 -3.11
CA ARG A 158 4.29 17.25 -3.20
C ARG A 158 4.37 18.29 -2.11
N ASP A 159 3.29 19.04 -1.90
CA ASP A 159 3.22 20.11 -0.89
C ASP A 159 3.38 19.60 0.55
N LEU A 160 2.93 18.37 0.82
CA LEU A 160 3.08 17.73 2.13
C LEU A 160 4.38 16.94 2.29
N ASP A 161 5.33 17.04 1.35
CA ASP A 161 6.64 16.37 1.42
C ASP A 161 6.54 14.86 1.74
N PHE A 162 5.64 14.14 1.07
CA PHE A 162 5.65 12.68 1.17
C PHE A 162 6.87 12.11 0.44
N ALA A 163 7.64 11.29 1.15
CA ALA A 163 8.85 10.69 0.61
C ALA A 163 8.57 9.69 -0.52
N LEU A 164 7.47 8.94 -0.40
CA LEU A 164 7.11 7.86 -1.32
C LEU A 164 5.61 7.87 -1.64
N ALA A 165 5.29 7.52 -2.87
CA ALA A 165 3.96 7.16 -3.30
C ALA A 165 3.97 5.99 -4.28
N GLU A 166 2.83 5.28 -4.38
CA GLU A 166 2.68 4.10 -5.22
C GLU A 166 1.39 4.12 -6.04
N ASP A 167 1.48 3.70 -7.30
CA ASP A 167 0.35 3.34 -8.15
C ASP A 167 0.51 1.91 -8.67
N HIS A 168 -0.47 1.44 -9.45
CA HIS A 168 -0.49 0.10 -10.03
C HIS A 168 0.78 -0.29 -10.80
N PHE A 169 1.60 0.68 -11.28
CA PHE A 169 2.71 0.44 -12.20
C PHE A 169 4.07 0.96 -11.71
N ARG A 170 4.11 1.84 -10.70
CA ARG A 170 5.36 2.37 -10.17
C ARG A 170 5.31 2.83 -8.72
N VAL A 171 6.50 2.90 -8.13
CA VAL A 171 6.79 3.65 -6.90
C VAL A 171 7.59 4.87 -7.30
N TRP A 172 7.25 6.04 -6.75
CA TRP A 172 7.96 7.29 -7.03
C TRP A 172 8.15 8.13 -5.77
N ALA A 173 9.07 9.10 -5.84
CA ALA A 173 9.31 10.11 -4.81
C ALA A 173 8.66 11.44 -5.22
N PRO A 174 7.48 11.81 -4.67
CA PRO A 174 6.80 13.06 -5.01
C PRO A 174 7.68 14.31 -4.83
N GLN A 175 8.37 14.41 -3.69
CA GLN A 175 9.24 15.54 -3.35
C GLN A 175 10.47 15.70 -4.28
N GLN A 176 10.78 14.68 -5.09
CA GLN A 176 11.89 14.68 -6.05
C GLN A 176 11.36 14.76 -7.48
N GLN A 177 10.42 15.68 -7.73
CA GLN A 177 9.83 15.91 -9.07
C GLN A 177 9.24 14.61 -9.67
N ASP A 178 8.53 13.85 -8.83
CA ASP A 178 7.95 12.56 -9.18
C ASP A 178 8.97 11.52 -9.73
N ARG A 179 10.23 11.55 -9.26
CA ARG A 179 11.29 10.60 -9.65
C ARG A 179 10.81 9.16 -9.44
N VAL A 180 10.82 8.37 -10.52
CA VAL A 180 10.42 6.95 -10.48
C VAL A 180 11.53 6.12 -9.85
N LEU A 181 11.20 5.39 -8.79
CA LEU A 181 12.14 4.57 -8.02
C LEU A 181 12.01 3.07 -8.34
N ALA A 182 10.80 2.62 -8.66
CA ALA A 182 10.53 1.25 -9.09
C ALA A 182 9.46 1.23 -10.18
N LYS A 183 9.56 0.27 -11.11
CA LYS A 183 8.62 0.05 -12.22
C LYS A 183 8.19 -1.41 -12.27
N GLY A 184 6.92 -1.64 -12.59
CA GLY A 184 6.34 -2.96 -12.78
C GLY A 184 4.96 -3.05 -12.13
N PRO A 185 4.07 -3.96 -12.53
CA PRO A 185 2.75 -4.05 -11.92
C PRO A 185 2.82 -4.46 -10.45
N VAL A 186 1.89 -3.97 -9.63
CA VAL A 186 1.60 -4.60 -8.34
C VAL A 186 0.77 -5.86 -8.57
N ILE A 187 1.20 -6.98 -7.98
CA ILE A 187 0.41 -8.21 -7.98
C ILE A 187 -0.57 -8.11 -6.81
N THR A 188 -1.86 -8.08 -7.13
CA THR A 188 -2.92 -7.88 -6.14
C THR A 188 -4.13 -8.75 -6.46
N TRP A 189 -4.97 -9.00 -5.45
CA TRP A 189 -6.20 -9.77 -5.56
C TRP A 189 -7.43 -8.91 -5.30
N ALA A 190 -8.55 -9.35 -5.84
CA ALA A 190 -9.85 -8.75 -5.61
C ALA A 190 -10.89 -9.84 -5.25
N SER A 191 -11.46 -9.72 -4.05
CA SER A 191 -12.40 -10.70 -3.48
C SER A 191 -13.89 -10.41 -3.73
N ARG A 192 -14.22 -9.26 -4.35
CA ARG A 192 -15.60 -8.73 -4.38
C ARG A 192 -16.56 -9.41 -5.36
N SER A 193 -16.07 -10.12 -6.37
CA SER A 193 -16.94 -10.84 -7.32
C SER A 193 -16.26 -12.08 -7.87
N LYS A 194 -17.05 -13.07 -8.30
CA LYS A 194 -16.53 -14.32 -8.87
C LYS A 194 -15.59 -14.07 -10.07
N SER A 195 -15.92 -13.11 -10.93
CA SER A 195 -15.08 -12.74 -12.08
C SER A 195 -13.78 -12.06 -11.66
N ARG A 196 -13.82 -11.17 -10.66
CA ARG A 196 -12.62 -10.53 -10.09
C ARG A 196 -11.72 -11.53 -9.37
N ILE A 197 -12.30 -12.50 -8.67
CA ILE A 197 -11.57 -13.61 -8.04
C ILE A 197 -10.87 -14.43 -9.13
N ALA A 198 -11.61 -14.91 -10.14
CA ALA A 198 -11.05 -15.75 -11.20
C ALA A 198 -9.93 -15.05 -11.99
N SER A 199 -10.13 -13.77 -12.34
CA SER A 199 -9.10 -12.97 -13.02
C SER A 199 -7.87 -12.74 -12.15
N SER A 200 -8.04 -12.42 -10.86
CA SER A 200 -6.91 -12.27 -9.92
C SER A 200 -6.10 -13.56 -9.80
N LEU A 201 -6.77 -14.72 -9.74
CA LEU A 201 -6.10 -16.02 -9.70
C LEU A 201 -5.29 -16.30 -10.97
N ALA A 202 -5.86 -16.01 -12.14
CA ALA A 202 -5.18 -16.18 -13.42
C ALA A 202 -3.97 -15.25 -13.56
N VAL A 203 -4.13 -13.96 -13.23
CA VAL A 203 -3.05 -12.97 -13.27
C VAL A 203 -1.93 -13.33 -12.30
N ALA A 204 -2.26 -13.72 -11.06
CA ALA A 204 -1.25 -14.16 -10.10
C ALA A 204 -0.52 -15.43 -10.57
N ALA A 205 -1.22 -16.37 -11.22
CA ALA A 205 -0.59 -17.56 -11.81
C ALA A 205 0.39 -17.21 -12.92
N LEU A 206 0.00 -16.29 -13.81
CA LEU A 206 0.86 -15.78 -14.87
C LEU A 206 2.06 -15.02 -14.31
N ALA A 207 1.84 -14.22 -13.26
CA ALA A 207 2.88 -13.45 -12.60
C ALA A 207 3.98 -14.34 -12.03
N ARG A 208 3.61 -15.47 -11.41
CA ARG A 208 4.58 -16.44 -10.86
C ARG A 208 5.48 -17.08 -11.93
N THR A 209 4.98 -17.23 -13.16
CA THR A 209 5.67 -17.99 -14.22
C THR A 209 6.35 -17.08 -15.24
N LEU A 210 5.76 -15.94 -15.57
CA LEU A 210 6.20 -15.11 -16.70
C LEU A 210 6.84 -13.79 -16.29
N LEU A 211 6.58 -13.26 -15.09
CA LEU A 211 7.21 -11.98 -14.72
C LEU A 211 8.71 -12.19 -14.51
N PRO A 212 9.56 -11.42 -15.21
CA PRO A 212 10.99 -11.51 -15.01
C PRO A 212 11.30 -11.09 -13.57
N ARG A 213 12.17 -11.85 -12.90
CA ARG A 213 12.65 -11.49 -11.57
C ARG A 213 13.46 -10.21 -11.64
N ARG A 214 12.88 -9.12 -11.15
CA ARG A 214 13.46 -7.78 -11.15
C ARG A 214 13.62 -7.28 -9.71
N PRO A 215 14.51 -6.31 -9.46
CA PRO A 215 14.49 -5.55 -8.21
C PRO A 215 13.11 -4.90 -8.02
N ALA A 216 12.65 -4.83 -6.77
CA ALA A 216 11.41 -4.16 -6.38
C ALA A 216 10.14 -4.66 -7.11
N MET A 217 9.97 -5.98 -7.25
CA MET A 217 8.66 -6.57 -7.53
C MET A 217 7.69 -6.22 -6.40
N ARG A 218 6.39 -6.10 -6.69
CA ARG A 218 5.42 -5.56 -5.73
C ARG A 218 4.23 -6.49 -5.59
N LEU A 219 3.79 -6.69 -4.36
CA LEU A 219 2.65 -7.53 -4.00
C LEU A 219 1.82 -6.84 -2.92
N GLY A 220 0.54 -6.62 -3.20
CA GLY A 220 -0.43 -6.03 -2.27
C GLY A 220 -1.55 -7.01 -1.95
N VAL A 221 -1.86 -7.18 -0.67
CA VAL A 221 -2.99 -8.01 -0.19
C VAL A 221 -3.94 -7.17 0.63
N HIS A 222 -5.20 -7.58 0.71
CA HIS A 222 -6.23 -6.90 1.47
C HIS A 222 -6.83 -7.82 2.54
N PRO A 223 -7.27 -7.29 3.69
CA PRO A 223 -8.06 -8.01 4.69
C PRO A 223 -9.22 -8.81 4.08
N GLY A 224 -9.89 -8.29 3.05
CA GLY A 224 -10.97 -9.00 2.38
C GLY A 224 -10.55 -10.30 1.67
N ASP A 225 -9.26 -10.49 1.36
CA ASP A 225 -8.77 -11.67 0.65
C ASP A 225 -8.84 -12.95 1.49
N ILE A 226 -8.74 -12.84 2.83
CA ILE A 226 -8.80 -14.00 3.74
C ILE A 226 -10.15 -14.71 3.69
N THR A 227 -11.20 -14.01 3.26
CA THR A 227 -12.56 -14.54 3.18
C THR A 227 -12.75 -15.52 2.02
N VAL A 228 -11.77 -15.62 1.11
CA VAL A 228 -11.80 -16.49 -0.07
C VAL A 228 -10.60 -17.44 -0.01
N PRO A 229 -10.78 -18.72 0.38
CA PRO A 229 -9.68 -19.68 0.55
C PRO A 229 -8.78 -19.84 -0.70
N ALA A 230 -9.36 -19.73 -1.90
CA ALA A 230 -8.61 -19.80 -3.16
C ALA A 230 -7.66 -18.60 -3.34
N LEU A 231 -8.05 -17.39 -2.91
CA LEU A 231 -7.17 -16.22 -2.94
C LEU A 231 -6.03 -16.40 -1.96
N LEU A 232 -6.31 -16.82 -0.73
CA LEU A 232 -5.28 -17.07 0.29
C LEU A 232 -4.25 -18.11 -0.18
N THR A 233 -4.72 -19.20 -0.80
CA THR A 233 -3.84 -20.21 -1.43
C THR A 233 -3.00 -19.61 -2.56
N SER A 234 -3.56 -18.70 -3.36
CA SER A 234 -2.83 -18.05 -4.45
C SER A 234 -1.80 -17.05 -3.94
N ILE A 235 -2.11 -16.30 -2.88
CA ILE A 235 -1.19 -15.40 -2.19
C ILE A 235 0.00 -16.19 -1.65
N ASP A 236 -0.25 -17.26 -0.91
CA ASP A 236 0.79 -18.14 -0.34
C ASP A 236 1.74 -18.69 -1.43
N LYS A 237 1.18 -19.24 -2.51
CA LYS A 237 1.98 -19.71 -3.66
C LYS A 237 2.77 -18.60 -4.32
N THR A 238 2.24 -17.38 -4.36
CA THR A 238 2.89 -16.23 -5.00
C THR A 238 4.03 -15.71 -4.14
N LEU A 239 3.84 -15.59 -2.83
CA LEU A 239 4.91 -15.32 -1.87
C LEU A 239 6.02 -16.37 -2.01
N GLY A 240 5.70 -17.68 -1.95
CA GLY A 240 6.71 -18.73 -2.10
C GLY A 240 7.49 -18.68 -3.43
N ALA A 241 6.83 -18.33 -4.54
CA ALA A 241 7.47 -18.25 -5.86
C ALA A 241 8.38 -17.02 -6.02
N LEU A 242 7.95 -15.86 -5.52
CA LEU A 242 8.66 -14.59 -5.68
C LEU A 242 9.82 -14.43 -4.69
N THR A 243 9.80 -15.19 -3.60
CA THR A 243 10.86 -15.20 -2.58
C THR A 243 12.03 -16.09 -2.92
N LYS A 244 11.80 -17.16 -3.68
CA LYS A 244 12.83 -18.14 -4.03
C LYS A 244 14.00 -17.48 -4.78
N GLY A 245 15.13 -17.24 -4.12
CA GLY A 245 16.32 -16.63 -4.73
C GLY A 245 16.27 -15.10 -4.84
N GLY A 246 15.30 -14.45 -4.20
CA GLY A 246 15.27 -13.01 -3.98
C GLY A 246 15.36 -12.70 -2.49
N ARG A 247 15.40 -11.41 -2.14
CA ARG A 247 15.27 -10.95 -0.75
C ARG A 247 14.00 -10.10 -0.59
N PHE A 248 13.50 -9.95 0.62
CA PHE A 248 12.45 -8.97 0.88
C PHE A 248 13.07 -7.59 1.09
N GLY A 249 12.58 -6.63 0.30
CA GLY A 249 12.98 -5.23 0.40
C GLY A 249 12.04 -4.45 1.30
N GLN A 250 12.54 -3.35 1.84
CA GLN A 250 11.71 -2.29 2.39
C GLN A 250 11.58 -1.16 1.38
N TYR A 251 10.46 -0.44 1.41
CA TYR A 251 10.18 0.69 0.54
C TYR A 251 11.21 1.81 0.73
N ARG A 252 11.66 2.08 1.96
CA ARG A 252 12.70 3.10 2.24
C ARG A 252 14.02 2.85 1.51
N GLU A 253 14.37 1.59 1.24
CA GLU A 253 15.61 1.24 0.53
C GLU A 253 15.62 1.81 -0.90
N LEU A 254 14.45 2.06 -1.49
CA LEU A 254 14.32 2.67 -2.80
C LEU A 254 14.83 4.12 -2.83
N LEU A 255 14.83 4.82 -1.70
CA LEU A 255 15.32 6.19 -1.59
C LEU A 255 16.85 6.24 -1.49
N GLU A 256 17.47 5.19 -0.95
CA GLU A 256 18.91 5.09 -0.70
C GLU A 256 19.70 4.62 -1.93
N THR A 257 19.02 4.03 -2.91
CA THR A 257 19.68 3.31 -3.99
C THR A 257 20.30 4.23 -5.06
N HIS A 258 20.01 5.54 -5.09
CA HIS A 258 20.51 6.46 -6.11
C HIS A 258 20.68 7.93 -5.67
#